data_AF-A0A523HC71-F1
#
_entry.id   AF-A0A523HC71-F1
#
_cell.length_a   1.000
_cell.length_b   1.000
_cell.length_c   1.000
_cell.angle_alpha   90.00
_cell.angle_beta   90.00
_cell.angle_gamma   90.00
#
_symmetry.space_group_name_H-M   'P 1'
#
loop_
_entity.id
_entity.type
_entity.pdbx_description
1 polymer ?
#
loop_
_entity_poly.entity_id
_entity_poly.type
_entity_poly.pdbx_seq_one_letter_code
_entity_poly.pdbx_strand_id
1 'polypeptide(L)' 'MTVKLRKRKLAKGNVSLYLDIYQSGKRGYEFLGLYLTKDKTTSKETLKLAESIQAKRQ' A
#
# COMPACT_ATOMS: atom_id res chain seq x y z
N MET A 1 5.78 -8.12 -14.79
CA MET A 1 5.83 -7.71 -13.37
C MET A 1 4.46 -7.19 -13.00
N THR A 2 3.87 -7.64 -11.90
CA THR A 2 2.52 -7.23 -11.48
C THR A 2 2.60 -6.66 -10.08
N VAL A 3 2.19 -5.40 -9.92
CA VAL A 3 2.17 -4.72 -8.63
C VAL A 3 0.72 -4.45 -8.24
N LYS A 4 0.28 -5.03 -7.12
CA LYS A 4 -1.06 -4.80 -6.57
C LYS A 4 -0.97 -4.11 -5.22
N LEU A 5 -1.58 -2.93 -5.09
CA LEU A 5 -1.74 -2.27 -3.80
C LEU A 5 -2.79 -3.01 -2.96
N ARG A 6 -2.39 -3.44 -1.76
CA ARG A 6 -3.25 -4.12 -0.80
C ARG A 6 -3.28 -3.37 0.53
N LYS A 7 -4.35 -3.62 1.27
CA LYS A 7 -4.65 -3.00 2.56
C LYS A 7 -4.69 -4.07 3.63
N ARG A 8 -3.95 -3.89 4.73
CA ARG A 8 -3.96 -4.79 5.90
C ARG A 8 -4.47 -4.02 7.11
N LYS A 9 -5.55 -4.50 7.72
CA LYS A 9 -6.06 -3.94 8.98
C LYS A 9 -5.09 -4.27 10.12
N LEU A 10 -4.79 -3.29 10.94
CA LEU A 10 -3.94 -3.41 12.12
C LEU A 10 -4.80 -3.33 13.39
N ALA A 11 -4.33 -3.95 14.48
CA ALA A 11 -5.08 -4.07 15.73
C ALA A 11 -5.51 -2.73 16.35
N LYS A 12 -4.74 -1.65 16.11
CA LYS A 12 -5.04 -0.29 16.59
C LYS A 12 -6.14 0.45 15.80
N GLY A 13 -6.82 -0.22 14.86
CA GLY A 13 -7.83 0.40 13.99
C GLY A 13 -7.25 1.14 12.77
N ASN A 14 -5.93 1.18 12.64
CA ASN A 14 -5.24 1.72 11.47
C ASN A 14 -5.18 0.67 10.35
N VAL A 15 -5.10 1.12 9.10
CA VAL A 15 -4.93 0.22 7.95
C VAL A 15 -3.58 0.49 7.31
N SER A 16 -2.70 -0.50 7.30
CA SER A 16 -1.39 -0.42 6.65
C SER A 16 -1.52 -0.74 5.16
N LEU A 17 -0.80 0.01 4.33
CA LEU A 17 -0.72 -0.19 2.89
C LEU A 17 0.58 -0.91 2.52
N TYR A 18 0.46 -1.90 1.63
CA TYR A 18 1.61 -2.67 1.13
C TYR A 18 1.40 -3.03 -0.34
N LEU A 19 2.51 -3.20 -1.06
CA LEU A 19 2.52 -3.68 -2.42
C LEU A 19 2.75 -5.18 -2.45
N ASP A 20 1.90 -5.87 -3.17
CA ASP A 20 2.02 -7.29 -3.53
C ASP A 20 2.63 -7.34 -4.94
N ILE A 21 3.92 -7.65 -5.01
CA ILE A 21 4.71 -7.60 -6.23
C ILE A 21 4.95 -9.03 -6.70
N TYR A 22 4.53 -9.34 -7.92
CA TYR A 22 4.81 -10.62 -8.57
C TYR A 22 5.72 -10.40 -9.77
N GLN A 23 6.93 -10.94 -9.71
CA GLN A 23 7.93 -10.78 -10.76
C GLN A 23 8.72 -12.08 -10.93
N SER A 24 8.79 -12.58 -12.17
CA SER A 24 9.63 -13.72 -12.55
C SER A 24 9.42 -14.97 -11.67
N GLY A 25 8.15 -15.31 -11.38
CA GLY A 25 7.80 -16.47 -10.55
C GLY A 25 8.01 -16.28 -9.03
N LYS A 26 8.53 -15.13 -8.60
CA LYS A 26 8.72 -14.79 -7.19
C LYS A 26 7.68 -13.77 -6.75
N ARG A 27 7.09 -14.01 -5.58
CA ARG A 27 6.17 -13.08 -4.92
C ARG A 27 6.90 -12.36 -3.80
N GLY A 28 6.93 -11.03 -3.87
CA GLY A 28 7.48 -10.16 -2.85
C GLY A 28 6.39 -9.28 -2.25
N TYR A 29 6.60 -8.88 -1.00
CA TYR A 29 5.76 -7.90 -0.33
C TYR A 29 6.62 -6.70 0.06
N GLU A 30 6.18 -5.51 -0.33
CA GLU A 30 6.84 -4.27 0.04
C GLU A 30 5.89 -3.45 0.93
N PHE A 31 6.26 -3.29 2.20
CA PHE A 31 5.49 -2.50 3.15
C PHE A 31 5.85 -1.03 2.97
N LEU A 32 4.86 -0.20 2.61
CA LEU A 32 5.11 1.22 2.32
C LEU A 32 5.31 2.07 3.57
N GLY A 33 5.06 1.52 4.77
CA GLY A 33 5.05 2.28 6.02
C GLY A 33 3.92 3.33 6.09
N LEU A 34 2.96 3.26 5.16
CA LEU A 34 1.81 4.15 5.07
C LEU A 34 0.63 3.56 5.84
N TYR A 35 -0.01 4.41 6.65
CA TYR A 35 -1.13 4.03 7.52
C TYR A 35 -2.33 4.94 7.27
N LEU A 36 -3.48 4.35 7.00
CA LEU A 36 -4.76 5.05 7.00
C LEU A 36 -5.24 5.17 8.45
N THR A 37 -5.43 6.40 8.90
CA THR A 37 -6.03 6.73 10.20
C THR A 37 -7.53 7.01 10.02
N LYS A 38 -8.25 7.31 11.10
CA LYS A 38 -9.68 7.69 11.02
C LYS A 38 -9.90 9.01 10.27
N ASP A 39 -8.87 9.85 10.19
CA ASP A 39 -8.93 11.13 9.51
C ASP A 39 -9.04 10.93 7.99
N LYS A 40 -10.15 11.40 7.43
CA LYS A 40 -10.46 11.23 6.00
C LYS A 40 -9.47 11.99 5.10
N THR A 41 -8.96 13.14 5.55
CA THR A 41 -8.07 14.01 4.76
C THR A 41 -6.69 13.38 4.61
N THR A 42 -6.05 13.02 5.71
CA THR A 42 -4.74 12.34 5.71
C THR A 42 -4.80 11.00 4.99
N SER A 43 -5.92 10.26 5.14
CA SER A 43 -6.14 8.99 4.44
C SER A 43 -6.20 9.15 2.93
N LYS A 44 -6.81 10.23 2.41
CA LYS A 44 -6.84 10.49 0.96
C LYS A 44 -5.44 10.77 0.41
N GLU A 45 -4.65 11.59 1.10
CA GLU A 45 -3.26 11.88 0.71
C GLU A 45 -2.40 10.62 0.74
N THR A 46 -2.56 9.81 1.78
CA THR A 46 -1.87 8.53 1.95
C THR A 46 -2.21 7.56 0.82
N LEU A 47 -3.48 7.50 0.41
CA LEU A 47 -3.89 6.68 -0.75
C LEU A 47 -3.29 7.18 -2.05
N LYS A 48 -3.34 8.49 -2.32
CA LYS A 48 -2.72 9.07 -3.53
C LYS A 48 -1.22 8.80 -3.59
N LEU A 49 -0.54 8.90 -2.45
CA LEU A 49 0.88 8.59 -2.35
C LEU A 49 1.13 7.11 -2.65
N ALA A 50 0.34 6.21 -2.07
CA ALA A 50 0.46 4.77 -2.32
C ALA A 50 0.18 4.39 -3.78
N GLU A 51 -0.83 5.01 -4.41
CA GLU A 51 -1.11 4.86 -5.85
C GLU A 51 0.05 5.38 -6.71
N SER A 52 0.64 6.52 -6.34
CA SER A 52 1.82 7.07 -7.04
C SER A 52 3.03 6.15 -6.93
N ILE A 53 3.25 5.53 -5.76
CA ILE A 53 4.34 4.56 -5.57
C ILE A 53 4.06 3.29 -6.39
N GLN A 54 2.82 2.79 -6.39
CA GLN A 54 2.42 1.65 -7.21
C GLN A 54 2.69 1.92 -8.69
N ALA A 55 2.30 3.08 -9.21
CA ALA A 55 2.51 3.47 -10.61
C ALA A 55 4.00 3.58 -10.97
N LYS A 56 4.85 4.05 -10.06
CA LYS A 56 6.31 4.11 -10.27
C LYS A 56 7.00 2.75 -10.28
N ARG A 57 6.37 1.72 -9.71
CA ARG A 57 6.91 0.35 -9.62
C ARG A 57 6.40 -0.57 -10.73
N GLN A 58 5.42 -0.12 -11.50
CA GLN A 58 4.89 -0.81 -12.67
C GLN A 58 5.80 -0.55 -13.89
#